data_AF-A0A0K0DRG5-F1
#
_entry.id   AF-A0A0K0DRG5-F1
#
_cell.length_a   1.000
_cell.length_b   1.000
_cell.length_c   1.000
_cell.angle_alpha   90.00
_cell.angle_beta   90.00
_cell.angle_gamma   90.00
#
_symmetry.space_group_name_H-M   'P 1'
#
loop_
_entity.id
_entity.type
_entity.pdbx_description
1 polymer ?
#
loop_
_entity_poly.entity_id
_entity_poly.type
_entity_poly.pdbx_seq_one_letter_code
_entity_poly.pdbx_strand_id
1 'polypeptide(L)'
;MFVFASFGVQIVGGKLAACNDPKITTRENCTGIFEQKLFVTRMEVYGKNDDKLHPKILVPRVWTNPRNFNFDHIGNAMLALFETLSYKGWNVIRDILYLRQGPWAVLFIHIYVFIGCMIGLTLFVGVVVANYTENRGTALLTVDQRRWHDLKARLKMAQPLHVPPKPPESSKLRSYLYDLTLSKAFKQVFLFVWLSSSIFFRIQC
;
A
#
# COMPACT_ATOMS: atom_id res chain seq x y z
N MET A 1 -1.32 21.64 -2.11
CA MET A 1 -2.63 21.32 -1.47
C MET A 1 -3.62 22.47 -1.62
N PHE A 2 -3.34 23.66 -1.09
CA PHE A 2 -4.24 24.83 -1.15
C PHE A 2 -4.78 25.15 -2.55
N VAL A 3 -3.92 25.23 -3.57
CA VAL A 3 -4.33 25.48 -4.97
C VAL A 3 -5.38 24.48 -5.47
N PHE A 4 -5.14 23.18 -5.24
CA PHE A 4 -6.08 22.13 -5.63
C PHE A 4 -7.36 22.15 -4.79
N ALA A 5 -7.30 22.55 -3.53
CA ALA A 5 -8.47 22.71 -2.70
C ALA A 5 -9.35 23.86 -3.21
N SER A 6 -8.77 25.03 -3.50
CA SER A 6 -9.49 26.18 -4.06
C SER A 6 -10.13 25.85 -5.40
N PHE A 7 -9.38 25.18 -6.28
CA PHE A 7 -9.89 24.71 -7.57
C PHE A 7 -11.02 23.68 -7.40
N GLY A 8 -10.86 22.71 -6.49
CA GLY A 8 -11.89 21.73 -6.18
C GLY A 8 -13.19 22.36 -5.68
N VAL A 9 -13.10 23.34 -4.77
CA VAL A 9 -14.27 24.07 -4.26
C VAL A 9 -15.03 24.78 -5.39
N GLN A 10 -14.33 25.41 -6.33
CA GLN A 10 -14.97 26.12 -7.44
C GLN A 10 -15.68 25.17 -8.41
N ILE A 11 -15.15 23.96 -8.62
CA ILE A 11 -15.68 23.03 -9.63
C ILE A 11 -16.82 22.20 -9.05
N VAL A 12 -16.60 21.61 -7.87
CA VAL A 12 -17.49 20.59 -7.28
C VAL A 12 -18.12 21.01 -5.96
N GLY A 13 -17.85 22.22 -5.45
CA GLY A 13 -18.49 22.74 -4.24
C GLY A 13 -20.01 22.78 -4.39
N GLY A 14 -20.72 22.12 -3.46
CA GLY A 14 -22.17 21.99 -3.46
C GLY A 14 -22.74 21.00 -4.50
N LYS A 15 -21.90 20.39 -5.35
CA LYS A 15 -22.35 19.53 -6.47
C LYS A 15 -22.16 18.03 -6.22
N LEU A 16 -21.53 17.66 -5.10
CA LEU A 16 -21.28 16.26 -4.76
C LEU A 16 -22.45 15.57 -4.05
N ALA A 17 -23.42 16.36 -3.57
CA ALA A 17 -24.59 15.84 -2.89
C ALA A 17 -25.49 15.09 -3.87
N ALA A 18 -26.01 13.95 -3.41
CA ALA A 18 -26.91 13.13 -4.20
C ALA A 18 -27.86 12.34 -3.30
N CYS A 19 -28.92 11.81 -3.92
CA CYS A 19 -29.83 10.91 -3.23
C CYS A 19 -29.12 9.59 -2.88
N ASN A 20 -29.39 9.07 -1.69
CA ASN A 20 -28.97 7.74 -1.27
C ASN A 20 -29.70 6.60 -2.03
N ASP A 21 -30.85 6.89 -2.65
CA ASP A 21 -31.55 5.98 -3.57
C ASP A 21 -30.99 6.12 -5.01
N PRO A 22 -30.32 5.10 -5.57
CA PRO A 22 -29.70 5.17 -6.90
C PRO A 22 -30.70 5.30 -8.05
N LYS A 23 -32.00 5.03 -7.82
CA LYS A 23 -33.05 5.21 -8.85
C LYS A 23 -33.42 6.69 -9.05
N ILE A 24 -33.10 7.54 -8.08
CA ILE A 24 -33.50 8.95 -8.07
C ILE A 24 -32.31 9.82 -8.43
N THR A 25 -32.44 10.59 -9.51
CA THR A 25 -31.39 11.48 -10.02
C THR A 25 -31.59 12.94 -9.61
N THR A 26 -32.83 13.40 -9.46
CA THR A 26 -33.15 14.79 -9.14
C THR A 26 -33.45 14.98 -7.65
N ARG A 27 -33.14 16.18 -7.13
CA ARG A 27 -33.34 16.52 -5.71
C ARG A 27 -34.82 16.55 -5.30
N GLU A 28 -35.69 17.06 -6.17
CA GLU A 28 -37.14 17.17 -5.94
C GLU A 28 -37.79 15.79 -5.70
N ASN A 29 -37.32 14.77 -6.41
CA ASN A 29 -37.83 13.41 -6.31
C ASN A 29 -37.18 12.60 -5.16
N CYS A 30 -36.22 13.17 -4.44
CA CYS A 30 -35.53 12.51 -3.32
C CYS A 30 -36.32 12.69 -2.02
N THR A 31 -37.57 12.23 -2.01
CA THR A 31 -38.50 12.30 -0.88
C THR A 31 -39.14 10.93 -0.59
N GLY A 32 -39.62 10.72 0.64
CA GLY A 32 -40.22 9.47 1.08
C GLY A 32 -39.20 8.43 1.58
N ILE A 33 -39.59 7.16 1.53
CA ILE A 33 -38.80 6.01 2.03
C ILE A 33 -38.49 5.03 0.90
N PHE A 34 -37.37 4.30 1.03
CA PHE A 34 -37.00 3.23 0.10
C PHE A 34 -36.33 2.06 0.82
N GLU A 35 -36.31 0.91 0.17
CA GLU A 35 -35.61 -0.28 0.67
C GLU A 35 -34.12 -0.21 0.30
N GLN A 36 -33.26 -0.06 1.31
CA GLN A 36 -31.82 -0.12 1.15
C GLN A 36 -31.31 -1.54 1.41
N LYS A 37 -30.56 -2.08 0.44
CA LYS A 37 -29.86 -3.36 0.59
C LYS A 37 -28.68 -3.20 1.56
N LEU A 38 -28.56 -4.12 2.51
CA LEU A 38 -27.46 -4.16 3.47
C LEU A 38 -26.37 -5.11 2.96
N PHE A 39 -25.14 -4.60 2.83
CA PHE A 39 -23.99 -5.42 2.46
C PHE A 39 -23.43 -6.11 3.70
N VAL A 40 -23.72 -7.41 3.85
CA VAL A 40 -23.25 -8.24 4.99
C VAL A 40 -21.74 -8.46 4.94
N THR A 41 -21.18 -8.62 3.73
CA THR A 41 -19.74 -8.85 3.52
C THR A 41 -19.25 -8.11 2.28
N ARG A 42 -18.00 -7.62 2.33
CA ARG A 42 -17.32 -7.03 1.17
C ARG A 42 -16.61 -8.07 0.29
N MET A 43 -16.48 -9.31 0.76
CA MET A 43 -15.85 -10.41 0.02
C MET A 43 -16.75 -10.89 -1.12
N GLU A 44 -16.14 -11.53 -2.12
CA GLU A 44 -16.89 -12.22 -3.18
C GLU A 44 -17.35 -13.58 -2.66
N VAL A 45 -18.62 -13.63 -2.27
CA VAL A 45 -19.28 -14.84 -1.77
C VAL A 45 -20.33 -15.27 -2.79
N TYR A 46 -20.59 -16.58 -2.87
CA TYR A 46 -21.69 -17.12 -3.66
C TYR A 46 -23.01 -16.39 -3.33
N GLY A 47 -23.74 -15.94 -4.35
CA GLY A 47 -24.97 -15.17 -4.17
C GLY A 47 -24.79 -13.68 -3.83
N LYS A 48 -23.57 -13.12 -3.92
CA LYS A 48 -23.33 -11.67 -3.71
C LYS A 48 -24.22 -10.76 -4.58
N ASN A 49 -24.60 -11.20 -5.78
CA ASN A 49 -25.47 -10.45 -6.69
C ASN A 49 -26.94 -10.90 -6.63
N ASP A 50 -27.29 -11.84 -5.74
CA ASP A 50 -28.67 -12.30 -5.59
C ASP A 50 -29.43 -11.38 -4.64
N ASP A 51 -30.39 -10.65 -5.20
CA ASP A 51 -31.23 -9.68 -4.49
C ASP A 51 -32.11 -10.28 -3.39
N LYS A 52 -32.31 -11.61 -3.40
CA LYS A 52 -33.07 -12.33 -2.38
C LYS A 52 -32.23 -12.67 -1.15
N LEU A 53 -30.91 -12.78 -1.31
CA LEU A 53 -30.00 -13.23 -0.25
C LEU A 53 -29.59 -12.08 0.69
N HIS A 54 -29.71 -10.83 0.25
CA HIS A 54 -29.33 -9.66 1.06
C HIS A 54 -30.52 -9.10 1.84
N PRO A 55 -30.37 -8.90 3.16
CA PRO A 55 -31.40 -8.24 3.95
C PRO A 55 -31.60 -6.79 3.50
N LYS A 56 -32.86 -6.35 3.47
CA LYS A 56 -33.27 -4.99 3.11
C LYS A 56 -33.91 -4.31 4.31
N ILE A 57 -33.67 -3.01 4.46
CA ILE A 57 -34.28 -2.19 5.50
C ILE A 57 -34.87 -0.92 4.89
N LEU A 58 -36.02 -0.49 5.42
CA LEU A 58 -36.66 0.77 5.02
C LEU A 58 -35.92 1.95 5.65
N VAL A 59 -35.46 2.86 4.81
CA VAL A 59 -34.75 4.09 5.23
C VAL A 59 -35.32 5.30 4.49
N PRO A 60 -35.25 6.50 5.09
CA PRO A 60 -35.66 7.72 4.40
C PRO A 60 -34.70 8.04 3.23
N ARG A 61 -35.26 8.59 2.16
CA ARG A 61 -34.47 9.21 1.09
C ARG A 61 -33.87 10.51 1.60
N VAL A 62 -32.56 10.67 1.44
CA VAL A 62 -31.82 11.84 1.90
C VAL A 62 -30.88 12.30 0.80
N TRP A 63 -30.93 13.59 0.48
CA TRP A 63 -29.99 14.25 -0.42
C TRP A 63 -28.79 14.77 0.38
N THR A 64 -27.67 14.06 0.33
CA THR A 64 -26.50 14.38 1.15
C THR A 64 -25.20 14.18 0.40
N ASN A 65 -24.17 14.90 0.84
CA ASN A 65 -22.79 14.67 0.44
C ASN A 65 -22.27 13.32 0.95
N PRO A 66 -21.20 12.79 0.33
CA PRO A 66 -20.45 11.67 0.90
C PRO A 66 -20.00 11.99 2.34
N ARG A 67 -20.15 11.03 3.25
CA ARG A 67 -19.89 11.26 4.68
C ARG A 67 -18.41 11.58 4.98
N ASN A 68 -17.49 11.00 4.23
CA ASN A 68 -16.06 11.09 4.52
C ASN A 68 -15.41 12.34 3.92
N PHE A 69 -15.99 12.91 2.86
CA PHE A 69 -15.38 14.06 2.19
C PHE A 69 -16.42 14.90 1.46
N ASN A 70 -16.16 16.20 1.37
CA ASN A 70 -16.89 17.14 0.54
C ASN A 70 -15.96 18.31 0.16
N PHE A 71 -16.36 19.07 -0.85
CA PHE A 71 -15.61 20.21 -1.38
C PHE A 71 -16.40 21.52 -1.25
N ASP A 72 -17.32 21.60 -0.29
CA ASP A 72 -18.21 22.77 -0.13
C ASP A 72 -17.47 23.97 0.46
N HIS A 73 -16.49 23.70 1.32
CA HIS A 73 -15.63 24.70 1.95
C HIS A 73 -14.16 24.34 1.76
N ILE A 74 -13.31 25.37 1.77
CA ILE A 74 -11.86 25.21 1.57
C ILE A 74 -11.22 24.26 2.60
N GLY A 75 -11.67 24.30 3.85
CA GLY A 75 -11.18 23.42 4.91
C GLY A 75 -11.50 21.95 4.65
N ASN A 76 -12.75 21.64 4.28
CA ASN A 76 -13.18 20.28 3.96
C ASN A 76 -12.47 19.75 2.71
N ALA A 77 -12.30 20.60 1.69
CA ALA A 77 -11.53 20.26 0.50
C ALA A 77 -10.06 19.98 0.83
N MET A 78 -9.43 20.79 1.69
CA MET A 78 -8.07 20.54 2.17
C MET A 78 -7.96 19.22 2.95
N LEU A 79 -8.94 18.92 3.81
CA LEU A 79 -8.99 17.65 4.55
C LEU A 79 -9.11 16.46 3.60
N ALA A 80 -10.03 16.51 2.63
CA ALA A 80 -10.24 15.47 1.63
C ALA A 80 -8.98 15.21 0.79
N LEU A 81 -8.29 16.28 0.40
CA LEU A 81 -7.04 16.19 -0.35
C LEU A 81 -5.90 15.67 0.53
N PHE A 82 -5.84 16.06 1.81
CA PHE A 82 -4.88 15.51 2.77
C PHE A 82 -5.07 14.01 2.98
N GLU A 83 -6.31 13.54 3.16
CA GLU A 83 -6.61 12.11 3.22
C GLU A 83 -6.17 11.40 1.94
N THR A 84 -6.39 12.02 0.78
CA THR A 84 -5.95 11.50 -0.53
C THR A 84 -4.42 11.36 -0.62
N LEU A 85 -3.63 12.21 0.03
CA LEU A 85 -2.16 12.09 0.06
C LEU A 85 -1.68 10.80 0.71
N SER A 86 -2.49 10.19 1.59
CA SER A 86 -2.17 8.89 2.19
C SER A 86 -2.35 7.72 1.21
N TYR A 87 -2.82 7.99 -0.01
CA TYR A 87 -3.17 6.99 -1.04
C TYR A 87 -4.26 6.00 -0.58
N LYS A 88 -5.01 6.34 0.48
CA LYS A 88 -6.14 5.55 0.98
C LYS A 88 -7.45 6.17 0.56
N GLY A 89 -8.38 5.35 0.07
CA GLY A 89 -9.74 5.79 -0.26
C GLY A 89 -9.86 6.76 -1.45
N TRP A 90 -8.76 7.15 -2.11
CA TRP A 90 -8.77 8.10 -3.21
C TRP A 90 -9.58 7.61 -4.44
N ASN A 91 -9.64 6.30 -4.65
CA ASN A 91 -10.50 5.69 -5.67
C ASN A 91 -11.98 6.05 -5.46
N VAL A 92 -12.43 6.14 -4.21
CA VAL A 92 -13.83 6.51 -3.89
C VAL A 92 -14.09 7.96 -4.29
N ILE A 93 -13.13 8.87 -4.05
CA ILE A 93 -13.21 10.27 -4.48
C ILE A 93 -13.25 10.34 -6.01
N ARG A 94 -12.36 9.61 -6.70
CA ARG A 94 -12.32 9.51 -8.16
C ARG A 94 -13.65 9.03 -8.74
N ASP A 95 -14.21 7.95 -8.21
CA ASP A 95 -15.43 7.34 -8.72
C ASP A 95 -16.65 8.24 -8.48
N ILE A 96 -16.71 8.92 -7.33
CA ILE A 96 -17.76 9.90 -7.06
C ILE A 96 -17.63 11.11 -7.98
N LEU A 97 -16.42 11.62 -8.23
CA LEU A 97 -16.20 12.72 -9.18
C LEU A 97 -16.64 12.33 -10.60
N TYR A 98 -16.32 11.11 -11.03
CA TYR A 98 -16.78 10.57 -12.32
C TYR A 98 -18.30 10.54 -12.42
N LEU A 99 -18.97 10.00 -11.40
CA LEU A 99 -20.43 9.82 -11.40
C LEU A 99 -21.21 11.14 -11.28
N ARG A 100 -20.68 12.13 -10.56
CA ARG A 100 -21.41 13.39 -10.24
C ARG A 100 -21.09 14.52 -11.21
N GLN A 101 -19.83 14.66 -11.59
CA GLN A 101 -19.39 15.79 -12.42
C GLN A 101 -18.96 15.35 -13.82
N GLY A 102 -18.55 14.09 -14.01
CA GLY A 102 -18.14 13.53 -15.29
C GLY A 102 -16.64 13.24 -15.41
N PRO A 103 -16.20 12.67 -16.54
CA PRO A 103 -14.82 12.22 -16.74
C PRO A 103 -13.75 13.33 -16.65
N TRP A 104 -14.09 14.58 -16.98
CA TRP A 104 -13.15 15.71 -16.84
C TRP A 104 -12.75 15.97 -15.38
N ALA A 105 -13.64 15.75 -14.40
CA ALA A 105 -13.32 15.90 -12.99
C ALA A 105 -12.37 14.81 -12.48
N VAL A 106 -12.29 13.67 -13.17
CA VAL A 106 -11.35 12.59 -12.86
C VAL A 106 -9.91 13.00 -13.17
N LEU A 107 -9.69 13.83 -14.19
CA LEU A 107 -8.35 14.32 -14.52
C LEU A 107 -7.78 15.19 -13.38
N PHE A 108 -8.62 16.02 -12.75
CA PHE A 108 -8.24 16.84 -11.60
C PHE A 108 -7.65 16.00 -10.46
N ILE A 109 -8.32 14.93 -10.04
CA ILE A 109 -7.84 14.11 -8.92
C ILE A 109 -6.61 13.27 -9.29
N HIS A 110 -6.49 12.80 -10.54
CA HIS A 110 -5.29 12.08 -10.98
C HIS A 110 -4.05 12.98 -11.02
N ILE A 111 -4.19 14.21 -11.52
CA ILE A 111 -3.10 15.19 -11.52
C ILE A 111 -2.68 15.49 -10.08
N TYR A 112 -3.65 15.66 -9.17
CA TYR A 112 -3.36 15.87 -7.75
C TYR A 112 -2.59 14.70 -7.14
N VAL A 113 -3.04 13.45 -7.36
CA VAL A 113 -2.38 12.25 -6.82
C VAL A 113 -0.98 12.09 -7.42
N PHE A 114 -0.79 12.36 -8.71
CA PHE A 114 0.52 12.29 -9.34
C PHE A 114 1.48 13.31 -8.72
N ILE A 115 1.09 14.59 -8.66
CA ILE A 115 1.97 15.65 -8.12
C ILE A 115 2.16 15.49 -6.61
N GLY A 116 1.08 15.26 -5.86
CA GLY A 116 1.10 15.20 -4.40
C GLY A 116 1.77 13.93 -3.86
N CYS A 117 1.37 12.77 -4.36
CA CYS A 117 1.86 11.49 -3.83
C CYS A 117 3.18 11.06 -4.47
N MET A 118 3.32 11.14 -5.80
CA MET A 118 4.55 10.66 -6.46
C MET A 118 5.70 11.65 -6.33
N ILE A 119 5.46 12.95 -6.47
CA ILE A 119 6.53 13.97 -6.38
C ILE A 119 6.64 14.50 -4.95
N GLY A 120 5.52 14.89 -4.32
CA GLY A 120 5.55 15.51 -2.99
C GLY A 120 6.11 14.60 -1.89
N LEU A 121 5.62 13.36 -1.78
CA LEU A 121 6.10 12.42 -0.74
C LEU A 121 7.54 11.97 -1.00
N THR A 122 7.94 11.81 -2.26
CA THR A 122 9.32 11.40 -2.60
C THR A 122 10.32 12.51 -2.30
N LEU A 123 9.96 13.78 -2.52
CA LEU A 123 10.77 14.93 -2.09
C LEU A 123 10.95 14.95 -0.57
N PHE A 124 9.88 14.70 0.20
CA PHE A 124 9.99 14.60 1.65
C PHE A 124 10.96 13.50 2.10
N VAL A 125 10.84 12.29 1.53
CA VAL A 125 11.77 11.20 1.78
C VAL A 125 13.20 11.59 1.38
N GLY A 126 13.37 12.26 0.23
CA GLY A 126 14.66 12.74 -0.25
C GLY A 126 15.33 13.71 0.73
N VAL A 127 14.60 14.68 1.26
CA VAL A 127 15.11 15.63 2.27
C VAL A 127 15.50 14.92 3.56
N VAL A 128 14.68 13.97 4.04
CA VAL A 128 14.99 13.20 5.26
C VAL A 128 16.26 12.36 5.07
N VAL A 129 16.41 11.68 3.92
CA VAL A 129 17.61 10.89 3.61
C VAL A 129 18.83 11.78 3.48
N ALA A 130 18.71 12.93 2.79
CA ALA A 130 19.81 13.89 2.66
C ALA A 130 20.29 14.38 4.04
N ASN A 131 19.37 14.83 4.88
CA ASN A 131 19.66 15.29 6.24
C ASN A 131 20.28 14.16 7.10
N TYR A 132 19.80 12.93 6.97
CA TYR A 132 20.37 11.78 7.65
C TYR A 132 21.82 11.50 7.21
N THR A 133 22.10 11.58 5.90
CA THR A 133 23.46 11.37 5.37
C THR A 133 24.42 12.48 5.78
N GLU A 134 23.91 13.71 5.91
CA GLU A 134 24.64 14.88 6.39
C GLU A 134 24.98 14.75 7.87
N ASN A 135 24.00 14.43 8.72
CA ASN A 135 24.21 14.20 10.16
C ASN A 135 25.13 13.01 10.44
N ARG A 136 25.18 12.01 9.56
CA ARG A 136 26.16 10.91 9.64
C ARG A 136 27.58 11.30 9.20
N GLY A 137 27.79 12.50 8.66
CA GLY A 137 29.07 12.96 8.12
C GLY A 137 29.49 12.26 6.82
N THR A 138 28.55 11.60 6.13
CA THR A 138 28.83 10.82 4.91
C THR A 138 28.39 11.52 3.63
N ALA A 139 27.77 12.70 3.73
CA ALA A 139 27.25 13.46 2.58
C ALA A 139 28.36 13.95 1.63
N LEU A 140 29.52 14.35 2.16
CA LEU A 140 30.65 14.86 1.37
C LEU A 140 31.58 13.77 0.81
N LEU A 141 31.38 12.51 1.20
CA LEU A 141 32.20 11.39 0.71
C LEU A 141 31.80 11.01 -0.72
N THR A 142 32.80 10.69 -1.55
CA THR A 142 32.55 10.11 -2.87
C THR A 142 31.93 8.71 -2.76
N VAL A 143 31.33 8.22 -3.85
CA VAL A 143 30.72 6.89 -3.90
C VAL A 143 31.73 5.79 -3.52
N ASP A 144 32.97 5.90 -3.99
CA ASP A 144 34.02 4.91 -3.70
C ASP A 144 34.54 5.01 -2.27
N GLN A 145 34.65 6.21 -1.70
CA GLN A 145 34.99 6.38 -0.29
C GLN A 145 33.92 5.78 0.63
N ARG A 146 32.64 5.94 0.29
CA ARG A 146 31.53 5.34 1.02
C ARG A 146 31.56 3.81 0.94
N ARG A 147 31.79 3.25 -0.26
CA ARG A 147 31.98 1.80 -0.46
C ARG A 147 33.16 1.27 0.34
N TRP A 148 34.26 2.01 0.41
CA TRP A 148 35.42 1.64 1.21
C TRP A 148 35.11 1.63 2.71
N HIS A 149 34.39 2.65 3.20
CA HIS A 149 33.97 2.70 4.59
C HIS A 149 33.04 1.51 4.94
N ASP A 150 32.09 1.19 4.07
CA ASP A 150 31.21 0.02 4.22
C ASP A 150 32.01 -1.29 4.22
N LEU A 151 33.01 -1.43 3.34
CA LEU A 151 33.89 -2.59 3.31
C LEU A 151 34.69 -2.73 4.60
N LYS A 152 35.28 -1.63 5.10
CA LYS A 152 36.02 -1.61 6.37
C LYS A 152 35.12 -2.02 7.55
N ALA A 153 33.87 -1.54 7.57
CA ALA A 153 32.90 -1.92 8.59
C ALA A 153 32.55 -3.42 8.52
N ARG A 154 32.34 -3.97 7.32
CA ARG A 154 32.09 -5.40 7.12
C ARG A 154 33.28 -6.26 7.54
N LEU A 155 34.51 -5.85 7.20
CA LEU A 155 35.72 -6.55 7.60
C LEU A 155 35.91 -6.53 9.13
N LYS A 156 35.56 -5.43 9.80
CA LYS A 156 35.60 -5.35 11.27
C LYS A 156 34.62 -6.32 11.94
N MET A 157 33.48 -6.60 11.30
CA MET A 157 32.49 -7.56 11.79
C MET A 157 32.81 -9.01 11.37
N ALA A 158 33.63 -9.20 10.34
CA ALA A 158 34.01 -10.53 9.88
C ALA A 158 34.81 -11.26 10.96
N GLN A 159 34.32 -12.42 11.35
CA GLN A 159 35.00 -13.33 12.27
C GLN A 159 35.77 -14.38 11.48
N PRO A 160 36.86 -14.93 12.05
CA PRO A 160 37.54 -16.06 11.44
C PRO A 160 36.54 -17.22 11.24
N LEU A 161 36.66 -17.88 10.10
CA LEU A 161 35.81 -19.00 9.75
C LEU A 161 36.04 -20.14 10.75
N HIS A 162 35.04 -20.46 11.55
CA HIS A 162 35.08 -21.56 12.53
C HIS A 162 34.85 -22.92 11.83
N VAL A 163 35.72 -23.29 10.90
CA VAL A 163 35.73 -24.62 10.29
C VAL A 163 36.85 -25.44 10.94
N PRO A 164 36.55 -26.61 11.52
CA PRO A 164 37.57 -27.44 12.14
C PRO A 164 38.57 -27.94 11.08
N PRO A 165 39.85 -28.17 11.44
CA PRO A 165 40.85 -28.69 10.51
C PRO A 165 40.49 -30.11 10.03
N LYS A 166 40.98 -30.49 8.85
CA LYS A 166 40.78 -31.84 8.31
C LYS A 166 41.35 -32.87 9.30
N PRO A 167 40.59 -33.92 9.66
CA PRO A 167 41.07 -34.97 10.57
C PRO A 167 42.28 -35.74 9.98
N PRO A 168 43.14 -36.34 10.83
CA PRO A 168 44.30 -37.10 10.39
C PRO A 168 43.91 -38.39 9.67
N GLU A 169 44.75 -38.81 8.72
CA GLU A 169 44.54 -39.95 7.82
C GLU A 169 44.37 -41.30 8.53
N SER A 170 44.83 -41.40 9.78
CA SER A 170 44.62 -42.57 10.64
C SER A 170 43.14 -42.87 10.89
N SER A 171 42.27 -41.85 10.80
CA SER A 171 40.82 -41.96 11.02
C SER A 171 40.03 -41.87 9.71
N LYS A 172 40.13 -42.90 8.85
CA LYS A 172 39.51 -42.95 7.50
C LYS A 172 38.03 -42.57 7.47
N LEU A 173 37.24 -43.04 8.44
CA LEU A 173 35.80 -42.76 8.52
C LEU A 173 35.51 -41.28 8.80
N ARG A 174 36.25 -40.67 9.74
CA ARG A 174 36.09 -39.25 10.09
C ARG A 174 36.49 -38.34 8.94
N SER A 175 37.54 -38.70 8.19
CA SER A 175 37.93 -37.96 6.98
C SER A 175 36.88 -38.06 5.88
N TYR A 176 36.31 -39.23 5.64
CA TYR A 176 35.27 -39.42 4.64
C TYR A 176 33.99 -38.61 4.95
N LEU A 177 33.51 -38.63 6.20
CA LEU A 177 32.34 -37.83 6.62
C LEU A 177 32.61 -36.32 6.56
N TYR A 178 33.83 -35.89 6.88
CA TYR A 178 34.24 -34.49 6.74
C TYR A 178 34.19 -34.04 5.27
N ASP A 179 34.80 -34.80 4.36
CA ASP A 179 34.79 -34.47 2.92
C ASP A 179 33.36 -34.53 2.34
N LEU A 180 32.51 -35.45 2.81
CA LEU A 180 31.11 -35.55 2.40
C LEU A 180 30.28 -34.33 2.86
N THR A 181 30.37 -33.94 4.13
CA THR A 181 29.58 -32.83 4.69
C THR A 181 29.99 -31.46 4.13
N LEU A 182 31.26 -31.29 3.75
CA LEU A 182 31.76 -30.08 3.09
C LEU A 182 31.49 -30.04 1.60
N SER A 183 31.14 -31.18 0.97
CA SER A 183 30.84 -31.25 -0.46
C SER A 183 29.68 -30.34 -0.85
N LYS A 184 29.74 -29.79 -2.07
CA LYS A 184 28.67 -28.93 -2.61
C LYS A 184 27.36 -29.70 -2.78
N ALA A 185 27.44 -30.97 -3.19
CA ALA A 185 26.27 -31.83 -3.40
C ALA A 185 25.50 -32.05 -2.09
N PHE A 186 26.19 -32.35 -0.99
CA PHE A 186 25.55 -32.55 0.32
C PHE A 186 24.82 -31.28 0.79
N LYS A 187 25.45 -30.10 0.66
CA LYS A 187 24.81 -28.81 0.99
C LYS A 187 23.55 -28.56 0.17
N GLN A 188 23.58 -28.88 -1.13
CA GLN A 188 22.43 -28.72 -2.02
C GLN A 188 21.29 -29.69 -1.68
N VAL A 189 21.60 -30.96 -1.38
CA VAL A 189 20.60 -31.94 -0.93
C VAL A 189 19.97 -31.53 0.39
N PHE A 190 20.77 -31.10 1.37
CA PHE A 190 20.26 -30.61 2.65
C PHE A 190 19.32 -29.41 2.48
N LEU A 191 19.70 -28.44 1.63
CA LEU A 191 18.87 -27.28 1.33
C LEU A 191 17.55 -27.68 0.64
N PHE A 192 17.60 -28.65 -0.28
CA PHE A 192 16.40 -29.19 -0.92
C PHE A 192 15.45 -29.87 0.06
N VAL A 193 15.99 -30.70 0.97
CA VAL A 193 15.21 -31.37 2.04
C VAL A 193 14.60 -30.34 3.00
N TRP A 194 15.32 -29.28 3.35
CA TRP A 194 14.80 -28.22 4.21
C TRP A 194 13.64 -27.47 3.55
N LEU A 195 13.79 -27.10 2.28
CA LEU A 195 12.71 -26.46 1.50
C LEU A 195 11.50 -27.38 1.32
N SER A 196 11.70 -28.68 1.05
CA SER A 196 10.59 -29.62 0.89
C SER A 196 9.83 -29.84 2.20
N SER A 197 10.52 -29.86 3.35
CA SER A 197 9.86 -29.91 4.66
C SER A 197 9.02 -28.66 4.93
N SER A 198 9.46 -27.48 4.47
CA SER A 198 8.70 -26.23 4.60
C SER A 198 7.44 -26.23 3.73
N ILE A 199 7.51 -26.87 2.55
CA ILE A 199 6.35 -27.08 1.67
C ILE A 199 5.38 -28.08 2.30
N PHE A 200 5.89 -29.16 2.89
CA PHE A 200 5.06 -30.14 3.61
C PHE A 200 4.30 -29.48 4.77
N PHE A 201 4.96 -28.60 5.53
CA PHE A 201 4.31 -27.85 6.63
C PHE A 201 3.20 -26.90 6.14
N ARG A 202 3.28 -26.40 4.90
CA ARG A 202 2.21 -25.61 4.26
C ARG A 202 1.00 -26.43 3.82
N ILE A 203 1.15 -27.74 3.63
CA ILE A 203 0.06 -28.63 3.20
C ILE A 203 -0.74 -29.11 4.42
N GLN A 204 -0.15 -29.06 5.62
CA GLN A 204 -0.73 -29.59 6.85
C GLN A 204 -1.48 -28.54 7.70
N CYS A 205 -1.44 -27.26 7.31
CA CYS A 205 -2.21 -26.15 7.89
C CYS A 205 -3.22 -25.62 6.88
#